data_AF-A0A4Y2QTC3-F1
#
_entry.id   AF-A0A4Y2QTC3-F1
#
_cell.length_a   1.000
_cell.length_b   1.000
_cell.length_c   1.000
_cell.angle_alpha   90.00
_cell.angle_beta   90.00
_cell.angle_gamma   90.00
#
_symmetry.space_group_name_H-M   'P 1'
#
loop_
_entity.id
_entity.type
_entity.pdbx_description
1 polymer ?
#
loop_
_entity_poly.entity_id
_entity_poly.type
_entity_poly.pdbx_seq_one_letter_code
_entity_poly.pdbx_strand_id
1 'polypeptide(L)'
;MKRKTNSGIVPKRMKLNPEKGEVNWAPNHIEGEDELSQTTHQRIMIEESKKSISFQNKIKTKSLMALTFSFRRNSINNNSTIQYLKEQYPLFFQEEEQYDELQRLTAVDIKKNLLKKLNHIVTNY
;
A
#
# COMPACT_ATOMS: atom_id res chain seq x y z
N MET A 1 26.44 3.15 -21.54
CA MET A 1 25.07 3.13 -20.99
C MET A 1 25.14 2.81 -19.50
N LYS A 2 24.80 3.75 -18.61
CA LYS A 2 24.82 3.52 -17.16
C LYS A 2 23.46 3.00 -16.71
N ARG A 3 23.42 1.76 -16.18
CA ARG A 3 22.22 1.21 -15.52
C ARG A 3 21.98 2.02 -14.24
N LYS A 4 20.88 2.77 -14.18
CA LYS A 4 20.41 3.33 -12.91
C LYS A 4 19.90 2.19 -12.06
N THR A 5 20.51 2.00 -10.90
CA THR A 5 20.09 1.10 -9.85
C THR A 5 18.71 1.55 -9.34
N ASN A 6 17.71 0.68 -9.46
CA ASN A 6 16.35 0.90 -8.93
C ASN A 6 16.38 0.85 -7.39
N SER A 7 16.84 1.94 -6.76
CA SER A 7 16.60 2.17 -5.35
C SER A 7 15.17 2.68 -5.18
N GLY A 8 14.26 1.78 -4.79
CA GLY A 8 12.95 2.06 -4.19
C GLY A 8 12.27 3.34 -4.65
N ILE A 9 11.59 3.28 -5.80
CA ILE A 9 10.63 4.33 -6.18
C ILE A 9 9.40 4.14 -5.28
N VAL A 10 9.49 4.68 -4.07
CA VAL A 10 8.31 4.93 -3.26
C VAL A 10 7.54 6.03 -4.01
N PRO A 11 6.27 5.83 -4.38
CA PRO A 11 5.47 6.85 -5.04
C PRO A 11 5.56 8.16 -4.27
N LYS A 12 5.86 9.25 -4.99
CA LYS A 12 5.88 10.60 -4.42
C LYS A 12 4.53 10.81 -3.74
N ARG A 13 4.52 11.20 -2.46
CA ARG A 13 3.26 11.46 -1.72
C ARG A 13 2.41 12.43 -2.54
N MET A 14 1.29 11.94 -3.06
CA MET A 14 0.32 12.75 -3.76
C MET A 14 -0.22 13.79 -2.79
N LYS A 15 -0.34 15.06 -3.23
CA LYS A 15 -0.93 16.12 -2.41
C LYS A 15 -2.44 16.02 -2.50
N LEU A 16 -3.03 15.13 -1.71
CA LEU A 16 -4.47 15.16 -1.42
C LEU A 16 -4.73 16.25 -0.39
N ASN A 17 -5.93 16.83 -0.41
CA ASN A 17 -6.45 17.65 0.67
C ASN A 17 -7.46 16.84 1.52
N PRO A 18 -7.03 16.24 2.64
CA PRO A 18 -7.93 15.47 3.49
C PRO A 18 -9.06 16.30 4.10
N GLU A 19 -8.84 17.60 4.34
CA GLU A 19 -9.86 18.50 4.90
C GLU A 19 -11.01 18.75 3.92
N LYS A 20 -10.75 18.60 2.62
CA LYS A 20 -11.78 18.66 1.57
C LYS A 20 -12.37 17.28 1.22
N GLY A 21 -11.97 16.23 1.92
CA GLY A 21 -12.42 14.86 1.63
C GLY A 21 -11.84 14.28 0.34
N GLU A 22 -10.73 14.82 -0.17
CA GLU A 22 -10.07 14.29 -1.37
C GLU A 22 -9.43 12.93 -1.06
N VAL A 23 -9.69 11.95 -1.92
CA VAL A 23 -9.14 10.58 -1.81
C VAL A 23 -8.52 10.12 -3.12
N ASN A 24 -7.48 9.30 -3.02
CA ASN A 24 -6.83 8.66 -4.16
C ASN A 24 -7.62 7.43 -4.64
N TRP A 25 -8.84 7.65 -5.13
CA TRP A 25 -9.75 6.57 -5.52
C TRP A 25 -9.19 5.70 -6.67
N ALA A 26 -8.62 6.34 -7.69
CA ALA A 26 -8.07 5.71 -8.90
C ALA A 26 -6.64 6.20 -9.14
N PRO A 27 -5.65 5.69 -8.38
CA PRO A 27 -4.24 6.04 -8.56
C PRO A 27 -3.71 5.67 -9.95
N ASN A 28 -2.93 6.56 -10.55
CA ASN A 28 -2.19 6.28 -11.78
C ASN A 28 -1.14 5.18 -11.55
N HIS A 29 -0.88 4.39 -12.59
CA HIS A 29 0.24 3.45 -12.58
C HIS A 29 1.59 4.19 -12.49
N ILE A 30 2.55 3.55 -11.83
CA ILE A 30 3.92 4.07 -11.73
C ILE A 30 4.56 4.00 -13.11
N GLU A 31 5.33 5.02 -13.48
CA GLU A 31 6.04 5.07 -14.76
C GLU A 31 6.99 3.87 -14.89
N GLY A 32 6.88 3.14 -16.01
CA GLY A 32 7.67 1.93 -16.26
C GLY A 32 7.07 0.64 -15.67
N GLU A 33 5.96 0.72 -14.94
CA GLU A 33 5.18 -0.44 -14.52
C GLU A 33 4.03 -0.70 -15.52
N ASP A 34 3.80 -1.97 -15.81
CA ASP A 34 2.85 -2.52 -16.77
C ASP A 34 2.24 -3.83 -16.22
N GLU A 35 1.40 -4.49 -17.00
CA GLU A 35 0.74 -5.73 -16.56
C GLU A 35 1.74 -6.89 -16.32
N LEU A 36 2.85 -6.92 -17.06
CA LEU A 36 3.86 -7.97 -16.95
C LEU A 36 4.69 -7.83 -15.66
N SER A 37 5.14 -6.62 -15.37
CA SER A 37 5.80 -6.27 -14.11
C SER A 37 4.86 -6.47 -12.94
N GLN A 38 3.57 -6.12 -13.07
CA GLN A 38 2.56 -6.40 -12.05
C GLN A 38 2.42 -7.90 -11.74
N THR A 39 2.33 -8.74 -12.77
CA THR A 39 2.29 -10.20 -12.61
C THR A 39 3.54 -10.70 -11.88
N THR A 40 4.69 -10.07 -12.15
CA THR A 40 5.94 -10.38 -11.47
C THR A 40 5.91 -9.98 -9.99
N HIS A 41 5.40 -8.79 -9.67
CA HIS A 41 5.24 -8.35 -8.28
C HIS A 41 4.27 -9.24 -7.50
N GLN A 42 3.13 -9.62 -8.08
CA GLN A 42 2.18 -10.55 -7.46
C GLN A 42 2.85 -11.89 -7.11
N ARG A 43 3.61 -12.46 -8.04
CA ARG A 43 4.38 -13.70 -7.79
C ARG A 43 5.35 -13.53 -6.63
N ILE A 44 6.08 -12.40 -6.59
CA ILE A 44 7.00 -12.11 -5.48
C ILE A 44 6.22 -11.94 -4.17
N MET A 45 5.08 -11.26 -4.15
CA MET A 45 4.25 -11.12 -2.94
C MET A 45 3.80 -12.48 -2.40
N ILE A 46 3.37 -13.39 -3.27
CA ILE A 46 2.99 -14.75 -2.90
C ILE A 46 4.16 -15.49 -2.26
N GLU A 47 5.34 -15.45 -2.88
CA GLU A 47 6.53 -16.09 -2.33
C GLU A 47 6.99 -15.48 -1.01
N GLU A 48 6.94 -14.16 -0.87
CA GLU A 48 7.28 -13.48 0.39
C GLU A 48 6.26 -13.77 1.49
N SER A 49 4.99 -13.95 1.17
CA SER A 49 3.94 -14.25 2.16
C SER A 49 4.13 -15.59 2.87
N LYS A 50 4.87 -16.52 2.24
CA LYS A 50 5.20 -17.84 2.81
C LYS A 50 6.39 -17.80 3.77
N LYS A 51 7.14 -16.70 3.82
CA LYS A 51 8.37 -16.60 4.63
C LYS A 51 8.06 -16.11 6.04
N SER A 52 8.90 -16.51 7.00
CA SER A 52 8.85 -15.98 8.36
C SER A 52 9.09 -14.46 8.37
N ILE A 53 8.44 -13.75 9.28
CA ILE A 53 8.51 -12.29 9.35
C ILE A 53 9.90 -11.88 9.87
N SER A 54 10.69 -11.26 9.00
CA SER A 54 11.98 -10.63 9.32
C SER A 54 11.94 -9.14 8.99
N PHE A 55 12.85 -8.35 9.56
CA PHE A 55 12.96 -6.92 9.24
C PHE A 55 13.19 -6.65 7.75
N GLN A 56 14.05 -7.46 7.10
CA GLN A 56 14.30 -7.37 5.67
C GLN A 56 13.03 -7.69 4.86
N ASN A 57 12.24 -8.67 5.31
CA ASN A 57 10.97 -9.02 4.69
C ASN A 57 9.96 -7.87 4.83
N LYS A 58 9.95 -7.14 5.95
CA LYS A 58 9.10 -5.94 6.12
C LYS A 58 9.42 -4.84 5.11
N ILE A 59 10.70 -4.51 4.90
CA ILE A 59 11.11 -3.50 3.90
C ILE A 59 10.64 -3.92 2.49
N LYS A 60 10.85 -5.20 2.16
CA LYS A 60 10.43 -5.74 0.86
C LYS A 60 8.91 -5.71 0.70
N THR A 61 8.15 -6.07 1.74
CA THR A 61 6.69 -5.95 1.76
C THR A 61 6.25 -4.52 1.48
N LYS A 62 6.79 -3.51 2.19
CA LYS A 62 6.43 -2.11 1.96
C LYS A 62 6.70 -1.67 0.52
N SER A 63 7.81 -2.12 -0.07
CA SER A 63 8.13 -1.83 -1.48
C SER A 63 7.13 -2.48 -2.43
N LEU A 64 6.81 -3.77 -2.25
CA LEU A 64 5.84 -4.48 -3.07
C LEU A 64 4.45 -3.86 -2.96
N MET A 65 4.05 -3.49 -1.75
CA MET A 65 2.79 -2.83 -1.44
C MET A 65 2.67 -1.47 -2.14
N ALA A 66 3.76 -0.72 -2.26
CA ALA A 66 3.80 0.53 -2.99
C ALA A 66 3.70 0.33 -4.52
N LEU A 67 4.46 -0.63 -5.08
CA LEU A 67 4.47 -0.91 -6.51
C LEU A 67 3.12 -1.41 -7.03
N THR A 68 2.47 -2.27 -6.25
CA THR A 68 1.19 -2.90 -6.61
C THR A 68 -0.04 -2.08 -6.23
N PHE A 69 0.13 -0.90 -5.63
CA PHE A 69 -0.98 -0.09 -5.12
C PHE A 69 -2.00 0.26 -6.19
N SER A 70 -1.55 0.76 -7.35
CA SER A 70 -2.47 1.21 -8.40
C SER A 70 -3.29 0.06 -8.98
N PHE A 71 -2.64 -1.07 -9.24
CA PHE A 71 -3.27 -2.27 -9.75
C PHE A 71 -4.25 -2.88 -8.74
N ARG A 72 -3.90 -2.94 -7.45
CA ARG A 72 -4.85 -3.36 -6.41
C ARG A 72 -6.10 -2.49 -6.39
N ARG A 73 -5.93 -1.16 -6.43
CA ARG A 73 -7.05 -0.23 -6.46
C ARG A 73 -7.91 -0.42 -7.70
N ASN A 74 -7.30 -0.63 -8.85
CA ASN A 74 -8.03 -0.95 -10.08
C ASN A 74 -8.85 -2.24 -9.92
N SER A 75 -8.25 -3.33 -9.39
CA SER A 75 -8.97 -4.59 -9.11
C SER A 75 -10.15 -4.38 -8.16
N ILE A 76 -9.96 -3.62 -7.07
CA ILE A 76 -11.01 -3.32 -6.08
C ILE A 76 -12.14 -2.50 -6.72
N ASN A 77 -11.80 -1.46 -7.48
CA ASN A 77 -12.78 -0.59 -8.14
C ASN A 77 -13.59 -1.36 -9.20
N ASN A 78 -13.01 -2.42 -9.78
CA ASN A 78 -13.67 -3.34 -10.72
C ASN A 78 -14.34 -4.54 -10.03
N ASN A 79 -14.70 -4.43 -8.74
CA ASN A 79 -15.46 -5.43 -7.99
C ASN A 79 -14.80 -6.83 -7.92
N SER A 80 -13.46 -6.89 -7.87
CA SER A 80 -12.76 -8.16 -7.64
C SER A 80 -13.18 -8.77 -6.30
N THR A 81 -13.28 -10.10 -6.24
CA THR A 81 -13.64 -10.81 -5.01
C THR A 81 -12.54 -10.70 -3.96
N ILE A 82 -12.92 -10.79 -2.68
CA ILE A 82 -11.95 -10.87 -1.58
C ILE A 82 -11.03 -12.08 -1.75
N GLN A 83 -11.56 -13.20 -2.24
CA GLN A 83 -10.78 -14.41 -2.51
C GLN A 83 -9.67 -14.15 -3.53
N TYR A 84 -10.00 -13.52 -4.66
CA TYR A 84 -9.02 -13.14 -5.67
C TYR A 84 -7.94 -12.23 -5.07
N LEU A 85 -8.33 -11.23 -4.29
CA LEU A 85 -7.37 -10.32 -3.66
C LEU A 85 -6.44 -11.04 -2.69
N LYS A 86 -6.94 -12.02 -1.92
CA LYS A 86 -6.11 -12.83 -1.01
C LYS A 86 -5.09 -13.68 -1.77
N GLU A 87 -5.49 -14.24 -2.90
CA GLU A 87 -4.62 -15.08 -3.73
C GLU A 87 -3.55 -14.25 -4.44
N GLN A 88 -3.91 -13.10 -5.02
CA GLN A 88 -2.99 -12.28 -5.81
C GLN A 88 -2.16 -11.30 -4.97
N TYR A 89 -2.69 -10.86 -3.82
CA TYR A 89 -2.08 -9.86 -2.95
C TYR A 89 -2.08 -10.29 -1.48
N PRO A 90 -1.49 -11.44 -1.12
CA PRO A 90 -1.58 -11.98 0.24
C PRO A 90 -1.03 -11.02 1.31
N LEU A 91 0.04 -10.26 1.00
CA LEU A 91 0.62 -9.30 1.94
C LEU A 91 -0.32 -8.12 2.25
N PHE A 92 -1.27 -7.80 1.37
CA PHE A 92 -2.26 -6.75 1.64
C PHE A 92 -3.17 -7.07 2.82
N PHE A 93 -3.34 -8.36 3.16
CA PHE A 93 -4.16 -8.80 4.30
C PHE A 93 -3.40 -8.79 5.63
N GLN A 94 -2.16 -8.29 5.65
CA GLN A 94 -1.47 -7.99 6.90
C GLN A 94 -2.02 -6.67 7.46
N GLU A 95 -2.32 -6.64 8.76
CA GLU A 95 -2.96 -5.49 9.42
C GLU A 95 -2.19 -4.18 9.18
N GLU A 96 -0.86 -4.23 9.34
CA GLU A 96 0.06 -3.12 9.09
C GLU A 96 -0.06 -2.56 7.67
N GLU A 97 -0.31 -3.42 6.68
CA GLU A 97 -0.43 -3.06 5.28
C GLU A 97 -1.80 -2.48 4.91
N GLN A 98 -2.86 -2.91 5.61
CA GLN A 98 -4.19 -2.33 5.45
C GLN A 98 -4.24 -0.89 5.95
N TYR A 99 -3.61 -0.59 7.08
CA TYR A 99 -3.51 0.79 7.58
C TYR A 99 -2.77 1.68 6.59
N ASP A 100 -1.63 1.19 6.08
CA ASP A 100 -0.83 1.95 5.13
C ASP A 100 -1.55 2.15 3.80
N GLU A 101 -2.34 1.17 3.35
CA GLU A 101 -3.19 1.31 2.16
C GLU A 101 -4.23 2.42 2.36
N LEU A 102 -4.89 2.43 3.52
CA LEU A 102 -5.90 3.44 3.83
C LEU A 102 -5.27 4.84 3.98
N GLN A 103 -4.05 4.91 4.51
CA GLN A 103 -3.28 6.15 4.52
C GLN A 103 -2.89 6.59 3.10
N ARG A 104 -2.52 5.67 2.20
CA ARG A 104 -2.28 5.99 0.76
C ARG A 104 -3.54 6.52 0.07
N LEU A 105 -4.71 6.01 0.44
CA LEU A 105 -6.01 6.43 -0.08
C LEU A 105 -6.42 7.82 0.41
N THR A 106 -6.25 8.11 1.69
CA THR A 106 -6.84 9.30 2.34
C THR A 106 -5.83 10.41 2.60
N ALA A 107 -4.53 10.12 2.48
CA ALA A 107 -3.42 10.92 3.03
C ALA A 107 -3.52 11.20 4.55
N VAL A 108 -4.40 10.49 5.26
CA VAL A 108 -4.60 10.64 6.70
C VAL A 108 -3.77 9.61 7.45
N ASP A 109 -2.96 10.06 8.41
CA ASP A 109 -2.32 9.17 9.38
C ASP A 109 -3.33 8.76 10.46
N ILE A 110 -3.98 7.61 10.23
CA ILE A 110 -5.06 7.12 11.09
C ILE A 110 -4.54 6.75 12.47
N LYS A 111 -3.37 6.10 12.56
CA LYS A 111 -2.79 5.71 13.85
C LYS A 111 -2.51 6.94 14.70
N LYS A 112 -1.88 7.97 14.11
CA LYS A 112 -1.61 9.23 14.79
C LYS A 112 -2.90 9.93 15.20
N ASN A 113 -3.92 9.96 14.34
CA ASN A 113 -5.20 10.60 14.66
C ASN A 113 -5.97 9.87 15.76
N LEU A 114 -5.96 8.54 15.75
CA LEU A 114 -6.56 7.73 16.80
C LEU A 114 -5.87 7.99 18.14
N LEU A 115 -4.54 7.92 18.18
CA LEU A 115 -3.76 8.21 19.39
C LEU A 115 -4.01 9.63 19.91
N LYS A 116 -4.07 10.62 19.02
CA LYS A 116 -4.40 12.02 19.40
C LYS A 116 -5.78 12.11 20.05
N LYS A 117 -6.79 11.43 19.50
CA LYS A 117 -8.16 11.42 20.05
C LYS A 117 -8.23 10.69 21.40
N LEU A 118 -7.53 9.55 21.52
CA LEU A 118 -7.47 8.80 22.79
C LEU A 118 -6.81 9.62 23.89
N ASN A 119 -5.66 10.26 23.60
CA ASN A 119 -4.98 11.11 24.57
C ASN A 119 -5.85 12.29 25.01
N HIS A 120 -6.56 12.92 24.07
CA HIS A 120 -7.49 14.00 24.41
C HIS A 120 -8.61 13.55 25.35
N ILE A 121 -9.10 12.31 25.24
CA ILE A 121 -10.09 11.78 26.19
C ILE A 121 -9.46 11.61 27.58
N VAL A 122 -8.24 11.09 27.64
CA VAL A 122 -7.54 10.82 28.91
C VAL A 122 -7.13 12.10 29.64
N THR A 123 -6.74 13.18 28.96
CA THR A 123 -6.33 14.45 29.59
C THR A 123 -7.49 15.39 29.97
N ASN A 124 -8.74 15.07 29.60
CA ASN A 124 -9.91 15.87 29.98
C ASN A 124 -10.70 15.25 31.15
N TYR A 125 -10.10 14.28 31.85
CA TYR A 125 -10.48 13.82 33.18
C TYR A 125 -9.31 14.08 34.14
#